data_AF-A0A1Y4KHR4-F1
#
_entry.id   AF-A0A1Y4KHR4-F1
#
_cell.length_a   1.000
_cell.length_b   1.000
_cell.length_c   1.000
_cell.angle_alpha   90.00
_cell.angle_beta   90.00
_cell.angle_gamma   90.00
#
_symmetry.space_group_name_H-M   'P 1'
#
loop_
_entity.id
_entity.type
_entity.pdbx_description
1 polymer ?
#
loop_
_entity_poly.entity_id
_entity_poly.type
_entity_poly.pdbx_seq_one_letter_code
_entity_poly.pdbx_strand_id
1 'polypeptide(L)'
;MHVPHVHRRNAALLPAAAGFGALLLVFGLFLSQNLFQGLWTMLSHEDVLITDYVALCGTGPAFVNAGLVTLIAVAIFYLVGETPNGSTLVTISLMAGFSLFGKNILNIWPILFGTALYALWRKEPFSKYVNVAMLGTSLAPMVSFMGCDISPWLGAVVGLLIGFLIAPVSEYAFRIQNGMNLYSTGFACGLVAMIFVPIFKSLGLNPASHLIWSTGNNLTFGIFLAVVCITLIVAGLIPTPSATLRGYWRLLQTSGRAPSDYLRVFGHGPVLVNIGVNGLFAMVYILVTGGDLNGPTLGGIFTIMGFSAYGKHLRNIAPVMIGVLLGSTFLHVSASHESLQLASLFGTALAPFSGVFGWPFGVVAGLIHSAVVLQAGLPLEGMNLYNNGFSAGLVALVLYPVITSLFRHRRPTLQDEDLFEIYEDDTPQSQELLAAHAHDGMEDPL
;
A
#
# COMPACT_ATOMS: atom_id res chain seq x y z
N MET A 1 21.21 -23.95 -8.34
CA MET A 1 22.36 -23.07 -8.04
C MET A 1 22.25 -22.69 -6.57
N HIS A 2 23.17 -23.16 -5.72
CA HIS A 2 23.22 -22.72 -4.33
C HIS A 2 23.69 -21.26 -4.32
N VAL A 3 22.76 -20.33 -4.06
CA VAL A 3 23.11 -18.94 -3.77
C VAL A 3 23.78 -18.95 -2.39
N PRO A 4 25.03 -18.47 -2.26
CA PRO A 4 25.70 -18.44 -0.97
C PRO A 4 24.87 -17.58 0.02
N HIS A 5 24.61 -18.12 1.20
CA HIS A 5 23.94 -17.41 2.29
C HIS A 5 24.82 -16.26 2.79
N VAL A 6 24.79 -15.13 2.08
CA VAL A 6 25.21 -13.84 2.61
C VAL A 6 24.40 -13.59 3.88
N HIS A 7 25.07 -13.23 4.97
CA HIS A 7 24.45 -12.93 6.26
C HIS A 7 23.42 -11.81 6.06
N ARG A 8 22.14 -12.16 5.88
CA ARG A 8 21.06 -11.18 5.68
C ARG A 8 20.79 -10.48 7.00
N ARG A 9 21.07 -9.18 7.10
CA ARG A 9 20.87 -8.37 8.31
C ARG A 9 19.44 -8.48 8.84
N ASN A 10 18.47 -8.54 7.93
CA ASN A 10 17.04 -8.66 8.22
C ASN A 10 16.52 -10.10 8.07
N ALA A 11 17.34 -11.12 8.34
CA ALA A 11 16.95 -12.54 8.16
C ALA A 11 15.66 -12.93 8.90
N ALA A 12 15.33 -12.25 10.01
CA ALA A 12 14.10 -12.49 10.78
C ALA A 12 12.83 -11.89 10.17
N LEU A 13 12.94 -11.00 9.17
CA LEU A 13 11.79 -10.29 8.59
C LEU A 13 10.86 -11.24 7.83
N LEU A 14 11.40 -12.07 6.92
CA LEU A 14 10.59 -13.02 6.15
C LEU A 14 9.93 -14.09 7.04
N PRO A 15 10.61 -14.71 8.01
CA PRO A 15 9.96 -15.59 8.99
C PRO A 15 8.86 -14.90 9.81
N ALA A 16 9.08 -13.66 10.27
CA ALA A 16 8.06 -12.92 11.00
C ALA A 16 6.84 -12.59 10.13
N ALA A 17 7.07 -12.22 8.88
CA ALA A 17 6.02 -12.02 7.89
C ALA A 17 5.24 -13.31 7.57
N ALA A 18 5.93 -14.46 7.48
CA ALA A 18 5.29 -15.76 7.36
C ALA A 18 4.43 -16.06 8.60
N GLY A 19 4.92 -15.73 9.80
CA GLY A 19 4.15 -15.82 11.04
C GLY A 19 2.87 -14.98 11.02
N PHE A 20 2.93 -13.77 10.47
CA PHE A 20 1.74 -12.93 10.27
C PHE A 20 0.76 -13.53 9.24
N GLY A 21 1.26 -14.04 8.11
CA GLY A 21 0.42 -14.76 7.14
C GLY A 21 -0.25 -16.01 7.75
N ALA A 22 0.48 -16.77 8.56
CA ALA A 22 -0.05 -17.91 9.30
C ALA A 22 -1.09 -17.49 10.35
N LEU A 23 -0.89 -16.37 11.04
CA LEU A 23 -1.87 -15.80 11.97
C LEU A 23 -3.20 -15.49 11.26
N LEU A 24 -3.15 -14.83 10.09
CA LEU A 24 -4.33 -14.54 9.28
C LEU A 24 -5.04 -15.83 8.85
N LEU A 25 -4.27 -16.82 8.38
CA LEU A 25 -4.80 -18.11 7.97
C LEU A 25 -5.50 -18.83 9.13
N VAL A 26 -4.84 -18.92 10.30
CA VAL A 26 -5.40 -19.55 11.50
C VAL A 26 -6.66 -18.82 11.96
N PHE A 27 -6.64 -17.49 11.99
CA PHE A 27 -7.81 -16.68 12.33
C PHE A 27 -8.99 -16.94 11.38
N GLY A 28 -8.73 -17.03 10.07
CA GLY A 28 -9.75 -17.38 9.08
C GLY A 28 -10.29 -18.80 9.26
N LEU A 29 -9.44 -19.79 9.56
CA LEU A 29 -9.88 -21.15 9.81
C LEU A 29 -10.80 -21.26 11.03
N PHE A 30 -10.50 -20.53 12.11
CA PHE A 30 -11.35 -20.51 13.32
C PHE A 30 -12.74 -19.91 13.09
N LEU A 31 -12.86 -18.93 12.20
CA LEU A 31 -14.12 -18.26 11.90
C LEU A 31 -14.87 -18.85 10.71
N SER A 32 -14.32 -19.91 10.10
CA SER A 32 -14.90 -20.51 8.90
C SER A 32 -16.04 -21.48 9.24
N GLN A 33 -17.23 -21.21 8.70
CA GLN A 33 -18.34 -22.17 8.71
C GLN A 33 -18.40 -23.02 7.42
N ASN A 34 -18.07 -22.44 6.25
CA ASN A 34 -18.09 -23.12 4.94
C ASN A 34 -16.89 -22.70 4.07
N LEU A 35 -15.70 -23.21 4.39
CA LEU A 35 -14.44 -22.75 3.80
C LEU A 35 -14.40 -22.94 2.27
N PHE A 36 -14.64 -24.18 1.82
CA PHE A 36 -14.46 -24.55 0.42
C PHE A 36 -15.45 -23.84 -0.50
N GLN A 37 -16.71 -23.75 -0.08
CA GLN A 37 -17.73 -23.05 -0.84
C GLN A 37 -17.41 -21.55 -0.93
N GLY A 38 -17.02 -20.92 0.19
CA GLY A 38 -16.67 -19.50 0.18
C GLY A 38 -15.43 -19.18 -0.67
N LEU A 39 -14.40 -20.03 -0.62
CA LEU A 39 -13.23 -19.90 -1.49
C LEU A 39 -13.61 -20.08 -2.97
N TRP A 40 -14.45 -21.06 -3.29
CA TRP A 40 -14.92 -21.27 -4.66
C TRP A 40 -15.73 -20.07 -5.17
N THR A 41 -16.62 -19.52 -4.34
CA THR A 41 -17.39 -18.31 -4.66
C THR A 41 -16.45 -17.14 -4.93
N MET A 42 -15.44 -16.92 -4.09
CA MET A 42 -14.45 -15.85 -4.29
C MET A 42 -13.70 -16.02 -5.62
N LEU A 43 -13.22 -17.21 -5.93
CA LEU A 43 -12.43 -17.47 -7.14
C LEU A 43 -13.25 -17.42 -8.43
N SER A 44 -14.56 -17.62 -8.33
CA SER A 44 -15.48 -17.62 -9.48
C SER A 44 -16.22 -16.29 -9.64
N HIS A 45 -15.96 -15.32 -8.77
CA HIS A 45 -16.59 -14.00 -8.82
C HIS A 45 -15.69 -13.00 -9.53
N GLU A 46 -16.31 -12.06 -10.23
CA GLU A 46 -15.61 -10.93 -10.82
C GLU A 46 -15.27 -9.93 -9.72
N ASP A 47 -13.98 -9.79 -9.47
CA ASP A 47 -13.44 -8.87 -8.47
C ASP A 47 -13.40 -7.42 -8.97
N VAL A 48 -14.48 -6.92 -9.58
CA VAL A 48 -14.54 -5.54 -10.08
C VAL A 48 -14.97 -4.60 -8.94
N LEU A 49 -14.15 -3.58 -8.64
CA LEU A 49 -14.26 -2.64 -7.50
C LEU A 49 -13.79 -3.21 -6.15
N ILE A 50 -14.01 -2.42 -5.10
CA ILE A 50 -14.02 -2.75 -3.68
C ILE A 50 -15.09 -3.83 -3.43
N THR A 51 -14.75 -5.06 -3.78
CA THR A 51 -15.52 -6.25 -3.41
C THR A 51 -15.01 -6.75 -2.07
N ASP A 52 -15.72 -6.43 -0.98
CA ASP A 52 -15.36 -6.93 0.34
C ASP A 52 -15.60 -8.44 0.45
N TYR A 53 -14.52 -9.21 0.56
CA TYR A 53 -14.61 -10.66 0.66
C TYR A 53 -15.28 -11.13 1.96
N VAL A 54 -15.25 -10.32 3.02
CA VAL A 54 -15.97 -10.64 4.25
C VAL A 54 -17.47 -10.68 3.99
N ALA A 55 -18.00 -9.74 3.20
CA ALA A 55 -19.39 -9.73 2.79
C ALA A 55 -19.71 -10.76 1.70
N LEU A 56 -18.82 -10.99 0.74
CA LEU A 56 -19.05 -11.89 -0.39
C LEU A 56 -19.06 -13.38 0.03
N CYS A 57 -18.07 -13.81 0.81
CA CYS A 57 -17.83 -15.23 1.09
C CYS A 57 -17.70 -15.55 2.58
N GLY A 58 -17.81 -14.54 3.45
CA GLY A 58 -17.69 -14.67 4.90
C GLY A 58 -16.27 -14.45 5.41
N THR A 59 -16.16 -14.18 6.71
CA THR A 59 -14.89 -13.85 7.38
C THR A 59 -13.83 -14.94 7.23
N GLY A 60 -14.21 -16.21 7.34
CA GLY A 60 -13.25 -17.32 7.29
C GLY A 60 -12.50 -17.41 5.95
N PRO A 61 -13.20 -17.61 4.82
CA PRO A 61 -12.60 -17.66 3.49
C PRO A 61 -11.79 -16.40 3.13
N ALA A 62 -12.28 -15.21 3.50
CA ALA A 62 -11.57 -13.94 3.27
C ALA A 62 -10.16 -13.93 3.92
N PHE A 63 -10.08 -14.30 5.20
CA PHE A 63 -8.81 -14.32 5.93
C PHE A 63 -7.90 -15.49 5.53
N VAL A 64 -8.47 -16.64 5.14
CA VAL A 64 -7.68 -17.75 4.58
C VAL A 64 -7.03 -17.32 3.26
N ASN A 65 -7.76 -16.65 2.36
CA ASN A 65 -7.19 -16.09 1.14
C ASN A 65 -6.07 -15.09 1.47
N ALA A 66 -6.32 -14.14 2.38
CA ALA A 66 -5.30 -13.17 2.79
C ALA A 66 -4.05 -13.82 3.38
N GLY A 67 -4.20 -14.83 4.23
CA GLY A 67 -3.08 -15.60 4.78
C GLY A 67 -2.29 -16.33 3.71
N LEU A 68 -2.97 -17.03 2.80
CA LEU A 68 -2.33 -17.77 1.70
C LEU A 68 -1.59 -16.85 0.73
N VAL A 69 -2.20 -15.75 0.30
CA VAL A 69 -1.54 -14.78 -0.59
C VAL A 69 -0.33 -14.14 0.09
N THR A 70 -0.41 -13.85 1.39
CA THR A 70 0.73 -13.35 2.17
C THR A 70 1.86 -14.38 2.22
N LEU A 71 1.55 -15.66 2.47
CA LEU A 71 2.53 -16.74 2.49
C LEU A 71 3.17 -16.96 1.11
N ILE A 72 2.39 -16.86 0.03
CA ILE A 72 2.88 -16.92 -1.35
C ILE A 72 3.85 -15.76 -1.61
N ALA A 73 3.50 -14.53 -1.21
CA ALA A 73 4.38 -13.38 -1.36
C ALA A 73 5.71 -13.59 -0.62
N VAL A 74 5.67 -14.04 0.64
CA VAL A 74 6.87 -14.36 1.43
C VAL A 74 7.70 -15.47 0.78
N ALA A 75 7.06 -16.52 0.27
CA ALA A 75 7.73 -17.61 -0.42
C ALA A 75 8.45 -17.10 -1.69
N ILE A 76 7.81 -16.22 -2.46
CA ILE A 76 8.40 -15.64 -3.66
C ILE A 76 9.62 -14.78 -3.30
N PHE A 77 9.53 -13.90 -2.30
CA PHE A 77 10.69 -13.13 -1.82
C PHE A 77 11.85 -14.04 -1.38
N TYR A 78 11.53 -15.13 -0.67
CA TYR A 78 12.53 -16.10 -0.22
C TYR A 78 13.21 -16.82 -1.41
N LEU A 79 12.43 -17.32 -2.37
CA LEU A 79 12.91 -18.08 -3.53
C LEU A 79 13.72 -17.23 -4.50
N VAL A 80 13.29 -15.98 -4.72
CA VAL A 80 13.97 -15.03 -5.61
C VAL A 80 15.24 -14.46 -4.96
N GLY A 81 15.34 -14.54 -3.64
CA GLY A 81 16.54 -14.21 -2.89
C GLY A 81 16.74 -12.73 -2.62
N GLU A 82 15.65 -11.95 -2.61
CA GLU A 82 15.68 -10.51 -2.27
C GLU A 82 16.22 -10.27 -0.86
N THR A 83 16.95 -9.16 -0.71
CA THR A 83 17.42 -8.55 0.53
C THR A 83 16.25 -7.85 1.25
N PRO A 84 15.73 -8.41 2.37
CA PRO A 84 14.54 -7.83 2.99
C PRO A 84 14.84 -6.45 3.57
N ASN A 85 14.02 -5.46 3.22
CA ASN A 85 14.14 -4.08 3.71
C ASN A 85 12.76 -3.49 4.08
N GLY A 86 12.67 -2.18 4.30
CA GLY A 86 11.41 -1.51 4.66
C GLY A 86 10.34 -1.63 3.56
N SER A 87 10.74 -1.61 2.28
CA SER A 87 9.83 -1.78 1.15
C SER A 87 9.28 -3.21 1.05
N THR A 88 10.08 -4.22 1.40
CA THR A 88 9.59 -5.61 1.49
C THR A 88 8.44 -5.73 2.50
N LEU A 89 8.53 -5.03 3.65
CA LEU A 89 7.47 -5.02 4.64
C LEU A 89 6.21 -4.31 4.11
N VAL A 90 6.38 -3.18 3.42
CA VAL A 90 5.28 -2.50 2.71
C VAL A 90 4.58 -3.48 1.78
N THR A 91 5.31 -4.13 0.89
CA THR A 91 4.75 -5.05 -0.10
C THR A 91 3.99 -6.19 0.56
N ILE A 92 4.55 -6.82 1.59
CA ILE A 92 3.88 -7.91 2.32
C ILE A 92 2.59 -7.43 3.00
N SER A 93 2.61 -6.27 3.65
CA SER A 93 1.41 -5.71 4.29
C SER A 93 0.32 -5.36 3.28
N LEU A 94 0.69 -4.85 2.10
CA LEU A 94 -0.25 -4.57 1.03
C LEU A 94 -0.79 -5.86 0.41
N MET A 95 0.04 -6.89 0.24
CA MET A 95 -0.44 -8.20 -0.21
C MET A 95 -1.44 -8.79 0.79
N ALA A 96 -1.17 -8.71 2.09
CA ALA A 96 -2.12 -9.16 3.12
C ALA A 96 -3.44 -8.37 3.09
N GLY A 97 -3.35 -7.04 3.04
CA GLY A 97 -4.52 -6.16 3.12
C GLY A 97 -5.43 -6.22 1.92
N PHE A 98 -4.87 -6.09 0.72
CA PHE A 98 -5.64 -6.10 -0.52
C PHE A 98 -6.12 -7.50 -0.92
N SER A 99 -5.65 -8.55 -0.25
CA SER A 99 -6.22 -9.89 -0.39
C SER A 99 -7.51 -10.09 0.41
N LEU A 100 -7.92 -9.10 1.22
CA LEU A 100 -9.25 -9.07 1.83
C LEU A 100 -10.30 -8.44 0.90
N PHE A 101 -9.89 -7.82 -0.21
CA PHE A 101 -10.78 -7.25 -1.21
C PHE A 101 -10.07 -7.13 -2.57
N GLY A 102 -10.50 -7.95 -3.53
CA GLY A 102 -10.12 -7.83 -4.94
C GLY A 102 -8.81 -8.51 -5.37
N LYS A 103 -7.97 -9.02 -4.46
CA LYS A 103 -6.86 -9.92 -4.81
C LYS A 103 -7.11 -11.33 -4.31
N ASN A 104 -6.98 -12.31 -5.20
CA ASN A 104 -7.13 -13.72 -4.89
C ASN A 104 -5.95 -14.54 -5.42
N ILE A 105 -5.85 -15.80 -5.02
CA ILE A 105 -4.72 -16.67 -5.37
C ILE A 105 -4.57 -16.85 -6.88
N LEU A 106 -5.65 -16.78 -7.67
CA LEU A 106 -5.61 -17.00 -9.11
C LEU A 106 -5.24 -15.73 -9.89
N ASN A 107 -5.84 -14.59 -9.52
CA ASN A 107 -5.74 -13.36 -10.32
C ASN A 107 -4.38 -12.65 -10.21
N ILE A 108 -3.55 -12.99 -9.21
CA ILE A 108 -2.20 -12.42 -9.05
C ILE A 108 -1.18 -12.99 -10.04
N TRP A 109 -1.29 -14.25 -10.46
CA TRP A 109 -0.24 -14.94 -11.22
C TRP A 109 0.04 -14.34 -12.60
N PRO A 110 -0.97 -14.02 -13.43
CA PRO A 110 -0.71 -13.46 -14.75
C PRO A 110 0.11 -12.17 -14.70
N ILE A 111 -0.13 -11.31 -13.72
CA ILE A 111 0.62 -10.05 -13.55
C ILE A 111 2.06 -10.33 -13.12
N LEU A 112 2.27 -11.25 -12.16
CA LEU A 112 3.62 -11.64 -11.73
C LEU A 112 4.44 -12.23 -12.89
N PHE A 113 3.84 -13.10 -13.70
CA PHE A 113 4.49 -13.63 -14.89
C PHE A 113 4.77 -12.56 -15.94
N GLY A 114 3.88 -11.57 -16.10
CA GLY A 114 4.09 -10.45 -17.00
C GLY A 114 5.34 -9.64 -16.63
N THR A 115 5.52 -9.36 -15.34
CA THR A 115 6.72 -8.65 -14.86
C THR A 115 7.97 -9.53 -14.98
N ALA A 116 7.86 -10.84 -14.76
CA ALA A 116 8.95 -11.77 -15.01
C ALA A 116 9.39 -11.79 -16.49
N LEU A 117 8.44 -11.71 -17.43
CA LEU A 117 8.74 -11.56 -18.87
C LEU A 117 9.47 -10.25 -19.16
N TYR A 118 9.09 -9.15 -18.51
CA TYR A 118 9.82 -7.89 -18.64
C TYR A 118 11.26 -8.00 -18.12
N ALA A 119 11.47 -8.62 -16.96
CA ALA A 119 12.81 -8.87 -16.42
C ALA A 119 13.66 -9.72 -17.37
N LEU A 120 13.08 -10.79 -17.93
CA LEU A 120 13.73 -11.63 -18.93
C LEU A 120 14.08 -10.86 -20.21
N TRP A 121 13.18 -9.98 -20.69
CA TRP A 121 13.41 -9.15 -21.86
C TRP A 121 14.56 -8.15 -21.64
N ARG A 122 14.64 -7.57 -20.45
CA ARG A 122 15.74 -6.68 -20.02
C ARG A 122 17.02 -7.42 -19.68
N LYS A 123 16.99 -8.75 -19.59
CA LYS A 123 18.11 -9.60 -19.13
C LYS A 123 18.60 -9.22 -17.72
N GLU A 124 17.66 -8.79 -16.87
CA GLU A 124 17.89 -8.39 -15.49
C GLU A 124 17.25 -9.44 -14.55
N PRO A 125 17.76 -9.63 -13.32
CA PRO A 125 17.19 -10.61 -12.40
C PRO A 125 15.79 -10.18 -11.92
N PHE A 126 14.86 -11.13 -11.81
CA PHE A 126 13.49 -10.84 -11.35
C PHE A 126 13.44 -10.27 -9.92
N SER A 127 14.47 -10.51 -9.09
CA SER A 127 14.62 -9.92 -7.76
C SER A 127 14.53 -8.41 -7.76
N LYS A 128 15.00 -7.76 -8.81
CA LYS A 128 14.93 -6.30 -8.96
C LYS A 128 13.50 -5.78 -9.04
N TYR A 129 12.62 -6.56 -9.67
CA TYR A 129 11.26 -6.14 -10.02
C TYR A 129 10.18 -6.73 -9.12
N VAL A 130 10.51 -7.65 -8.22
CA VAL A 130 9.49 -8.43 -7.49
C VAL A 130 8.61 -7.56 -6.59
N ASN A 131 9.15 -6.52 -5.94
CA ASN A 131 8.33 -5.54 -5.21
C ASN A 131 7.30 -4.87 -6.13
N VAL A 132 7.73 -4.38 -7.30
CA VAL A 132 6.84 -3.76 -8.28
C VAL A 132 5.84 -4.76 -8.85
N ALA A 133 6.26 -6.01 -9.09
CA ALA A 133 5.38 -7.08 -9.57
C ALA A 133 4.24 -7.34 -8.59
N MET A 134 4.57 -7.49 -7.29
CA MET A 134 3.60 -7.72 -6.23
C MET A 134 2.64 -6.55 -6.05
N LEU A 135 3.15 -5.32 -6.04
CA LEU A 135 2.32 -4.12 -5.96
C LEU A 135 1.44 -3.96 -7.22
N GLY A 136 1.97 -4.29 -8.40
CA GLY A 136 1.26 -4.29 -9.68
C GLY A 136 0.03 -5.19 -9.72
N THR A 137 -0.03 -6.22 -8.86
CA THR A 137 -1.24 -7.05 -8.70
C THR A 137 -2.45 -6.26 -8.18
N SER A 138 -2.34 -4.96 -7.89
CA SER A 138 -3.50 -4.10 -7.65
C SER A 138 -4.46 -4.01 -8.84
N LEU A 139 -4.01 -4.38 -10.03
CA LEU A 139 -4.79 -4.47 -11.26
C LEU A 139 -5.34 -5.89 -11.52
N ALA A 140 -5.23 -6.78 -10.54
CA ALA A 140 -5.80 -8.12 -10.63
C ALA A 140 -7.33 -8.16 -10.88
N PRO A 141 -8.14 -7.18 -10.44
CA PRO A 141 -9.53 -7.02 -10.89
C PRO A 141 -9.72 -7.08 -12.41
N MET A 142 -8.79 -6.52 -13.20
CA MET A 142 -8.86 -6.55 -14.66
C MET A 142 -8.65 -7.96 -15.22
N VAL A 143 -7.84 -8.76 -14.53
CA VAL A 143 -7.61 -10.17 -14.86
C VAL A 143 -8.85 -10.99 -14.54
N SER A 144 -9.45 -10.78 -13.37
CA SER A 144 -10.70 -11.44 -12.97
C SER A 144 -11.84 -11.09 -13.93
N PHE A 145 -12.04 -9.80 -14.23
CA PHE A 145 -13.03 -9.32 -15.19
C PHE A 145 -12.89 -10.01 -16.55
N MET A 146 -11.74 -9.86 -17.21
CA MET A 146 -11.53 -10.46 -18.53
C MET A 146 -11.57 -12.00 -18.51
N GLY A 147 -11.17 -12.61 -17.39
CA GLY A 147 -11.13 -14.05 -17.18
C GLY A 147 -12.51 -14.69 -17.01
N CYS A 148 -13.39 -14.03 -16.27
CA CYS A 148 -14.74 -14.51 -15.95
C CYS A 148 -15.77 -14.10 -17.01
N ASP A 149 -15.78 -12.84 -17.44
CA ASP A 149 -16.80 -12.32 -18.36
C ASP A 149 -16.58 -12.80 -19.81
N ILE A 150 -15.32 -13.02 -20.21
CA ILE A 150 -14.97 -13.29 -21.61
C ILE A 150 -14.29 -14.64 -21.76
N SER A 151 -13.06 -14.78 -21.24
CA SER A 151 -12.29 -16.02 -21.32
C SER A 151 -11.09 -15.99 -20.38
N PRO A 152 -10.82 -17.09 -19.65
CA PRO A 152 -9.63 -17.21 -18.80
C PRO A 152 -8.31 -16.90 -19.53
N TRP A 153 -8.23 -17.24 -20.82
CA TRP A 153 -7.05 -16.97 -21.65
C TRP A 153 -6.84 -15.48 -21.91
N LEU A 154 -7.91 -14.72 -22.14
CA LEU A 154 -7.83 -13.28 -22.33
C LEU A 154 -7.48 -12.57 -21.02
N GLY A 155 -8.04 -13.02 -19.90
CA GLY A 155 -7.61 -12.56 -18.57
C GLY A 155 -6.11 -12.77 -18.35
N ALA A 156 -5.58 -13.95 -18.70
CA ALA A 156 -4.15 -14.22 -18.62
C ALA A 156 -3.33 -13.30 -19.53
N VAL A 157 -3.74 -13.10 -20.80
CA VAL A 157 -3.03 -12.20 -21.73
C VAL A 157 -3.02 -10.76 -21.21
N VAL A 158 -4.16 -10.25 -20.75
CA VAL A 158 -4.26 -8.89 -20.19
C VAL A 158 -3.38 -8.75 -18.95
N GLY A 159 -3.38 -9.73 -18.06
CA GLY A 159 -2.52 -9.74 -16.88
C GLY A 159 -1.02 -9.75 -17.23
N LEU A 160 -0.61 -10.56 -18.21
CA LEU A 160 0.77 -10.58 -18.72
C LEU A 160 1.17 -9.21 -19.29
N LEU A 161 0.30 -8.58 -20.07
CA LEU A 161 0.54 -7.25 -20.65
C LEU A 161 0.68 -6.19 -19.54
N ILE A 162 -0.24 -6.18 -18.56
CA ILE A 162 -0.18 -5.26 -17.42
C ILE A 162 1.13 -5.44 -16.65
N GLY A 163 1.48 -6.69 -16.33
CA GLY A 163 2.72 -7.01 -15.62
C GLY A 163 3.97 -6.60 -16.39
N PHE A 164 3.94 -6.67 -17.72
CA PHE A 164 5.06 -6.25 -18.57
C PHE A 164 5.24 -4.72 -18.56
N LEU A 165 4.12 -3.97 -18.52
CA LEU A 165 4.11 -2.52 -18.55
C LEU A 165 4.38 -1.86 -17.19
N ILE A 166 4.05 -2.53 -16.09
CA ILE A 166 4.06 -1.87 -14.77
C ILE A 166 5.46 -1.48 -14.29
N ALA A 167 6.50 -2.25 -14.64
CA ALA A 167 7.88 -1.95 -14.25
C ALA A 167 8.37 -0.59 -14.79
N PRO A 168 8.38 -0.32 -16.11
CA PRO A 168 8.83 0.97 -16.63
C PRO A 168 7.92 2.13 -16.23
N VAL A 169 6.60 1.91 -16.12
CA VAL A 169 5.66 2.96 -15.69
C VAL A 169 5.89 3.34 -14.23
N SER A 170 6.22 2.38 -13.36
CA SER A 170 6.50 2.62 -11.94
C SER A 170 7.76 3.44 -11.73
N GLU A 171 8.83 3.14 -12.48
CA GLU A 171 10.09 3.91 -12.43
C GLU A 171 9.85 5.38 -12.80
N TYR A 172 9.15 5.62 -13.90
CA TYR A 172 8.84 6.98 -14.35
C TYR A 172 7.90 7.72 -13.38
N ALA A 173 6.87 7.03 -12.90
CA ALA A 173 5.93 7.56 -11.90
C ALA A 173 6.63 8.00 -10.62
N PHE A 174 7.59 7.22 -10.13
CA PHE A 174 8.37 7.55 -8.95
C PHE A 174 9.14 8.87 -9.13
N ARG A 175 9.83 9.04 -10.26
CA ARG A 175 10.64 10.23 -10.54
C ARG A 175 9.83 11.52 -10.63
N ILE A 176 8.63 11.46 -11.22
CA ILE A 176 7.78 12.66 -11.35
C ILE A 176 7.21 13.11 -10.01
N GLN A 177 6.96 12.18 -9.09
CA GLN A 177 6.30 12.48 -7.83
C GLN A 177 7.23 13.04 -6.75
N ASN A 178 8.54 13.07 -7.02
CA ASN A 178 9.54 13.68 -6.12
C ASN A 178 9.46 13.15 -4.67
N GLY A 179 9.09 11.88 -4.50
CA GLY A 179 8.95 11.26 -3.18
C GLY A 179 7.83 11.83 -2.29
N MET A 180 6.96 12.69 -2.83
CA MET A 180 5.87 13.34 -2.08
C MET A 180 4.61 12.47 -1.97
N ASN A 181 4.52 11.45 -2.82
CA ASN A 181 3.51 10.39 -2.74
C ASN A 181 4.21 9.07 -2.40
N LEU A 182 3.92 8.52 -1.22
CA LEU A 182 4.47 7.23 -0.81
C LEU A 182 3.91 6.07 -1.66
N TYR A 183 2.74 6.25 -2.29
CA TYR A 183 2.07 5.21 -3.08
C TYR A 183 2.36 5.38 -4.58
N SER A 184 3.63 5.57 -4.94
CA SER A 184 4.03 5.83 -6.33
C SER A 184 3.66 4.70 -7.29
N THR A 185 3.82 3.45 -6.87
CA THR A 185 3.37 2.28 -7.66
C THR A 185 1.85 2.27 -7.81
N GLY A 186 1.09 2.75 -6.82
CA GLY A 186 -0.36 2.90 -6.94
C GLY A 186 -0.77 3.93 -7.98
N PHE A 187 0.00 5.02 -8.11
CA PHE A 187 -0.16 5.96 -9.20
C PHE A 187 0.19 5.35 -10.56
N ALA A 188 1.28 4.58 -10.65
CA ALA A 188 1.64 3.85 -11.87
C ALA A 188 0.54 2.88 -12.31
N CYS A 189 -0.01 2.09 -11.39
CA CYS A 189 -1.15 1.20 -11.67
C CYS A 189 -2.37 1.98 -12.17
N GLY A 190 -2.65 3.16 -11.58
CA GLY A 190 -3.73 4.02 -12.04
C GLY A 190 -3.52 4.57 -13.45
N LEU A 191 -2.30 4.95 -13.82
CA LEU A 191 -1.96 5.38 -15.18
C LEU A 191 -2.18 4.24 -16.19
N VAL A 192 -1.76 3.02 -15.85
CA VAL A 192 -2.00 1.83 -16.69
C VAL A 192 -3.51 1.58 -16.82
N ALA A 193 -4.26 1.58 -15.72
CA ALA A 193 -5.70 1.38 -15.75
C ALA A 193 -6.43 2.45 -16.57
N MET A 194 -6.03 3.73 -16.50
CA MET A 194 -6.59 4.80 -17.35
C MET A 194 -6.41 4.58 -18.86
N ILE A 195 -5.46 3.73 -19.27
CA ILE A 195 -5.29 3.36 -20.68
C ILE A 195 -6.21 2.18 -21.03
N PHE A 196 -6.29 1.16 -20.18
CA PHE A 196 -7.05 -0.05 -20.47
C PHE A 196 -8.57 0.12 -20.31
N VAL A 197 -9.05 0.84 -19.30
CA VAL A 197 -10.50 0.98 -19.06
C VAL A 197 -11.21 1.60 -20.28
N PRO A 198 -10.71 2.68 -20.91
CA PRO A 198 -11.31 3.21 -22.13
C PRO A 198 -11.24 2.24 -23.32
N ILE A 199 -10.20 1.41 -23.41
CA ILE A 199 -10.09 0.37 -24.45
C ILE A 199 -11.18 -0.70 -24.25
N PHE A 200 -11.43 -1.14 -23.01
CA PHE A 200 -12.51 -2.09 -22.74
C PHE A 200 -13.87 -1.51 -23.10
N LYS A 201 -14.13 -0.26 -22.71
CA LYS A 201 -15.37 0.44 -23.09
C LYS A 201 -15.54 0.59 -24.60
N SER A 202 -14.47 0.91 -25.33
CA SER A 202 -14.54 1.04 -26.79
C SER A 202 -14.76 -0.30 -27.51
N LEU A 203 -14.38 -1.41 -26.88
CA LEU A 203 -14.70 -2.77 -27.32
C LEU A 203 -16.14 -3.22 -26.94
N GLY A 204 -16.93 -2.35 -26.30
CA GLY A 204 -18.28 -2.65 -25.85
C GLY A 204 -18.35 -3.45 -24.55
N LEU A 205 -17.24 -3.59 -23.83
CA LEU A 205 -17.20 -4.22 -22.52
C LEU A 205 -17.59 -3.18 -21.46
N ASN A 206 -18.55 -3.53 -20.61
CA ASN A 206 -19.04 -2.66 -19.54
C ASN A 206 -18.57 -3.19 -18.19
N PRO A 207 -17.38 -2.79 -17.71
CA PRO A 207 -16.98 -3.10 -16.35
C PRO A 207 -17.95 -2.39 -15.40
N ALA A 208 -18.88 -3.15 -14.81
CA ALA A 208 -19.83 -2.61 -13.86
C ALA A 208 -19.21 -2.62 -12.46
N SER A 209 -19.12 -1.44 -11.88
CA SER A 209 -18.56 -1.23 -10.54
C SER A 209 -19.57 -1.66 -9.48
N HIS A 210 -19.34 -2.80 -8.81
CA HIS A 210 -20.17 -3.29 -7.69
C HIS A 210 -19.51 -3.02 -6.34
N LEU A 211 -20.13 -2.17 -5.53
CA LEU A 211 -19.66 -1.86 -4.17
C LEU A 211 -20.28 -2.85 -3.18
N ILE A 212 -19.46 -3.75 -2.66
CA ILE A 212 -19.86 -4.74 -1.65
C ILE A 212 -19.13 -4.38 -0.36
N TRP A 213 -19.89 -4.06 0.69
CA TRP A 213 -19.35 -3.54 1.95
C TRP A 213 -19.95 -4.27 3.16
N SER A 214 -19.09 -4.91 3.97
CA SER A 214 -19.52 -5.57 5.20
C SER A 214 -19.65 -4.58 6.36
N THR A 215 -20.67 -4.75 7.18
CA THR A 215 -20.94 -3.95 8.39
C THR A 215 -21.10 -4.84 9.63
N GLY A 216 -20.87 -4.28 10.82
CA GLY A 216 -21.13 -4.98 12.09
C GLY A 216 -20.00 -5.88 12.63
N ASN A 217 -18.84 -5.95 11.97
CA ASN A 217 -17.69 -6.77 12.42
C ASN A 217 -16.71 -6.01 13.35
N ASN A 218 -17.06 -4.79 13.77
CA ASN A 218 -16.18 -3.86 14.48
C ASN A 218 -15.57 -4.44 15.76
N LEU A 219 -16.34 -5.19 16.54
CA LEU A 219 -15.83 -5.78 17.78
C LEU A 219 -14.77 -6.85 17.48
N THR A 220 -15.08 -7.80 16.61
CA THR A 220 -14.20 -8.92 16.26
C THR A 220 -12.90 -8.44 15.63
N PHE A 221 -13.00 -7.57 14.62
CA PHE A 221 -11.82 -7.05 13.93
C PHE A 221 -11.07 -6.00 14.76
N GLY A 222 -11.76 -5.23 15.60
CA GLY A 222 -11.13 -4.30 16.54
C GLY A 222 -10.27 -5.02 17.57
N ILE A 223 -10.79 -6.10 18.18
CA ILE A 223 -10.00 -6.92 19.11
C ILE A 223 -8.80 -7.54 18.40
N PHE A 224 -8.99 -8.13 17.22
CA PHE A 224 -7.92 -8.72 16.43
C PHE A 224 -6.80 -7.71 16.12
N LEU A 225 -7.15 -6.54 15.58
CA LEU A 225 -6.19 -5.48 15.28
C LEU A 225 -5.48 -4.95 16.53
N ALA A 226 -6.22 -4.75 17.63
CA ALA A 226 -5.65 -4.31 18.89
C ALA A 226 -4.58 -5.29 19.39
N VAL A 227 -4.87 -6.59 19.37
CA VAL A 227 -3.93 -7.64 19.77
C VAL A 227 -2.68 -7.63 18.88
N VAL A 228 -2.83 -7.56 17.56
CA VAL A 228 -1.70 -7.49 16.63
C VAL A 228 -0.84 -6.27 16.90
N CYS A 229 -1.45 -5.08 17.00
CA CYS A 229 -0.71 -3.83 17.19
C CYS A 229 -0.01 -3.77 18.56
N ILE A 230 -0.68 -4.18 19.63
CA ILE A 230 -0.08 -4.24 20.98
C ILE A 230 1.08 -5.23 21.00
N THR A 231 0.93 -6.39 20.34
CA THR A 231 2.00 -7.39 20.25
C THR A 231 3.23 -6.81 19.54
N LEU A 232 3.05 -6.06 18.46
CA LEU A 232 4.16 -5.39 17.76
C LEU A 232 4.85 -4.32 18.62
N ILE A 233 4.08 -3.50 19.35
CA ILE A 233 4.61 -2.49 20.27
C ILE A 233 5.45 -3.16 21.37
N VAL A 234 4.89 -4.20 22.01
CA VAL A 234 5.59 -4.94 23.08
C VAL A 234 6.85 -5.61 22.53
N ALA A 235 6.76 -6.29 21.38
CA ALA A 235 7.90 -6.93 20.74
C ALA A 235 9.04 -5.95 20.41
N GLY A 236 8.71 -4.74 19.95
CA GLY A 236 9.70 -3.69 19.68
C GLY A 236 10.38 -3.15 20.94
N LEU A 237 9.67 -3.14 22.08
CA LEU A 237 10.17 -2.63 23.35
C LEU A 237 11.02 -3.64 24.13
N ILE A 238 10.72 -4.95 24.05
CA ILE A 238 11.38 -6.00 24.87
C ILE A 238 12.92 -5.94 24.84
N PRO A 239 13.61 -5.86 23.69
CA PRO A 239 15.07 -5.99 23.66
C PRO A 239 15.79 -4.84 24.36
N THR A 240 15.37 -3.61 24.09
CA THR A 240 16.02 -2.39 24.59
C THR A 240 15.02 -1.23 24.73
N PRO A 241 14.18 -1.19 25.77
CA PRO A 241 13.05 -0.24 25.85
C PRO A 241 13.48 1.23 25.71
N SER A 242 14.48 1.67 26.48
CA SER A 242 14.91 3.07 26.48
C SER A 242 15.55 3.50 25.15
N ALA A 243 16.30 2.60 24.49
CA ALA A 243 16.90 2.89 23.19
C ALA A 243 15.84 2.89 22.08
N THR A 244 14.90 1.94 22.11
CA THR A 244 13.75 1.88 21.20
C THR A 244 12.92 3.15 21.29
N LEU A 245 12.58 3.62 22.49
CA LEU A 245 11.80 4.84 22.67
C LEU A 245 12.52 6.08 22.14
N ARG A 246 13.83 6.23 22.41
CA ARG A 246 14.63 7.32 21.82
C ARG A 246 14.68 7.24 20.30
N GLY A 247 14.79 6.03 19.74
CA GLY A 247 14.73 5.79 18.30
C GLY A 247 13.37 6.21 17.71
N TYR A 248 12.28 5.83 18.38
CA TYR A 248 10.93 6.19 17.98
C TYR A 248 10.69 7.70 18.01
N TRP A 249 11.13 8.39 19.07
CA TRP A 249 11.06 9.86 19.14
C TRP A 249 11.80 10.56 17.99
N ARG A 250 12.98 10.06 17.61
CA ARG A 250 13.72 10.57 16.44
C ARG A 250 13.00 10.25 15.13
N LEU A 251 12.38 9.07 15.01
CA LEU A 251 11.57 8.69 13.84
C LEU A 251 10.42 9.69 13.62
N LEU A 252 9.73 10.10 14.69
CA LEU A 252 8.64 11.10 14.65
C LEU A 252 9.08 12.51 14.18
N GLN A 253 10.38 12.77 14.08
CA GLN A 253 10.93 14.06 13.65
C GLN A 253 11.39 14.04 12.19
N THR A 254 11.25 12.92 11.49
CA THR A 254 11.61 12.82 10.07
C THR A 254 10.55 13.43 9.15
N SER A 255 10.92 13.74 7.91
CA SER A 255 9.99 14.26 6.91
C SER A 255 9.09 13.18 6.30
N GLY A 256 9.57 11.95 6.26
CA GLY A 256 8.88 10.84 5.60
C GLY A 256 8.88 10.88 4.07
N ARG A 257 9.59 11.83 3.44
CA ARG A 257 9.72 11.90 1.97
C ARG A 257 10.47 10.70 1.42
N ALA A 258 9.93 10.06 0.38
CA ALA A 258 10.56 8.88 -0.21
C ALA A 258 11.82 9.23 -1.03
N PRO A 259 12.86 8.37 -1.03
CA PRO A 259 12.98 7.12 -0.29
C PRO A 259 13.23 7.34 1.21
N SER A 260 12.48 6.64 2.07
CA SER A 260 12.54 6.79 3.53
C SER A 260 12.46 5.45 4.25
N ASP A 261 13.48 4.61 4.06
CA ASP A 261 13.53 3.29 4.71
C ASP A 261 13.88 3.42 6.20
N TYR A 262 12.85 3.42 7.05
CA TYR A 262 13.04 3.52 8.50
C TYR A 262 13.65 2.26 9.10
N LEU A 263 13.51 1.11 8.45
CA LEU A 263 14.13 -0.12 8.92
C LEU A 263 15.66 -0.02 8.82
N ARG A 264 16.17 0.54 7.72
CA ARG A 264 17.60 0.75 7.50
C ARG A 264 18.22 1.76 8.47
N VAL A 265 17.45 2.78 8.86
CA VAL A 265 17.92 3.92 9.68
C VAL A 265 17.71 3.71 11.18
N PHE A 266 16.52 3.25 11.60
CA PHE A 266 16.14 3.15 13.01
C PHE A 266 16.17 1.71 13.55
N GLY A 267 16.23 0.71 12.66
CA GLY A 267 16.22 -0.70 13.03
C GLY A 267 14.85 -1.22 13.47
N HIS A 268 14.79 -2.50 13.84
CA HIS A 268 13.53 -3.21 14.11
C HIS A 268 12.69 -2.62 15.26
N GLY A 269 13.31 -2.30 16.40
CA GLY A 269 12.59 -1.90 17.62
C GLY A 269 11.69 -0.67 17.41
N PRO A 270 12.24 0.50 17.04
CA PRO A 270 11.46 1.72 16.80
C PRO A 270 10.42 1.55 15.69
N VAL A 271 10.75 0.80 14.64
CA VAL A 271 9.84 0.55 13.53
C VAL A 271 8.64 -0.30 13.96
N LEU A 272 8.85 -1.37 14.73
CA LEU A 272 7.75 -2.19 15.28
C LEU A 272 6.80 -1.39 16.16
N VAL A 273 7.35 -0.52 17.02
CA VAL A 273 6.53 0.41 17.83
C VAL A 273 5.73 1.35 16.94
N ASN A 274 6.36 1.94 15.91
CA ASN A 274 5.69 2.85 14.98
C ASN A 274 4.57 2.14 14.19
N ILE A 275 4.80 0.91 13.72
CA ILE A 275 3.80 0.09 13.03
C ILE A 275 2.56 -0.10 13.92
N GLY A 276 2.76 -0.54 15.16
CA GLY A 276 1.64 -0.80 16.07
C GLY A 276 0.91 0.47 16.51
N VAL A 277 1.64 1.57 16.78
CA VAL A 277 1.01 2.86 17.15
C VAL A 277 0.17 3.42 16.00
N ASN A 278 0.69 3.42 14.77
CA ASN A 278 -0.06 3.93 13.62
C ASN A 278 -1.24 3.01 13.27
N GLY A 279 -1.11 1.69 13.45
CA GLY A 279 -2.22 0.75 13.30
C GLY A 279 -3.35 1.00 14.29
N LEU A 280 -3.03 1.18 15.59
CA LEU A 280 -4.02 1.53 16.61
C LEU A 280 -4.68 2.87 16.33
N PHE A 281 -3.89 3.88 15.93
CA PHE A 281 -4.41 5.20 15.59
C PHE A 281 -5.40 5.13 14.41
N ALA A 282 -5.06 4.42 13.34
CA ALA A 282 -5.92 4.25 12.19
C ALA A 282 -7.22 3.49 12.52
N MET A 283 -7.12 2.44 13.34
CA MET A 283 -8.28 1.70 13.85
C MET A 283 -9.20 2.60 14.69
N VAL A 284 -8.64 3.32 15.67
CA VAL A 284 -9.41 4.23 16.53
C VAL A 284 -10.07 5.32 15.69
N TYR A 285 -9.36 5.87 14.70
CA TYR A 285 -9.91 6.87 13.80
C TYR A 285 -11.20 6.37 13.12
N ILE A 286 -11.15 5.19 12.48
CA ILE A 286 -12.31 4.61 11.79
C ILE A 286 -13.50 4.42 12.74
N LEU A 287 -13.24 3.87 13.93
CA LEU A 287 -14.30 3.64 14.93
C LEU A 287 -14.91 4.95 15.44
N VAL A 288 -14.09 5.99 15.68
CA VAL A 288 -14.55 7.30 16.16
C VAL A 288 -15.34 8.04 15.08
N THR A 289 -14.98 7.89 13.80
CA THR A 289 -15.73 8.49 12.69
C THR A 289 -17.03 7.73 12.35
N GLY A 290 -17.36 6.66 13.09
CA GLY A 290 -18.54 5.83 12.85
C GLY A 290 -18.43 4.95 11.62
N GLY A 291 -17.21 4.57 11.23
CA GLY A 291 -16.94 3.67 10.13
C GLY A 291 -17.01 2.19 10.52
N ASP A 292 -16.85 1.32 9.52
CA ASP A 292 -16.92 -0.14 9.67
C ASP A 292 -15.53 -0.77 9.46
N LEU A 293 -15.16 -1.66 10.37
CA LEU A 293 -14.02 -2.55 10.16
C LEU A 293 -14.48 -3.72 9.29
N ASN A 294 -13.84 -3.86 8.13
CA ASN A 294 -14.13 -4.87 7.13
C ASN A 294 -12.91 -5.10 6.22
N GLY A 295 -13.01 -5.91 5.16
CA GLY A 295 -11.86 -6.24 4.32
C GLY A 295 -11.13 -5.00 3.78
N PRO A 296 -11.83 -4.06 3.10
CA PRO A 296 -11.26 -2.81 2.62
C PRO A 296 -10.59 -1.94 3.69
N THR A 297 -11.25 -1.70 4.83
CA THR A 297 -10.68 -0.84 5.89
C THR A 297 -9.52 -1.51 6.62
N LEU A 298 -9.58 -2.83 6.84
CA LEU A 298 -8.44 -3.61 7.33
C LEU A 298 -7.25 -3.52 6.38
N GLY A 299 -7.47 -3.61 5.07
CA GLY A 299 -6.39 -3.45 4.10
C GLY A 299 -5.81 -2.03 4.07
N GLY A 300 -6.63 -1.00 4.29
CA GLY A 300 -6.16 0.37 4.51
C GLY A 300 -5.29 0.52 5.77
N ILE A 301 -5.71 -0.10 6.88
CA ILE A 301 -4.94 -0.13 8.13
C ILE A 301 -3.62 -0.88 7.95
N PHE A 302 -3.62 -2.05 7.31
CA PHE A 302 -2.39 -2.79 6.99
C PHE A 302 -1.47 -2.01 6.07
N THR A 303 -2.01 -1.21 5.15
CA THR A 303 -1.22 -0.31 4.31
C THR A 303 -0.53 0.77 5.15
N ILE A 304 -1.22 1.39 6.11
CA ILE A 304 -0.59 2.33 7.06
C ILE A 304 0.49 1.62 7.88
N MET A 305 0.21 0.41 8.37
CA MET A 305 1.17 -0.41 9.11
C MET A 305 2.42 -0.70 8.27
N GLY A 306 2.29 -1.18 7.04
CA GLY A 306 3.43 -1.45 6.16
C GLY A 306 4.29 -0.22 5.89
N PHE A 307 3.65 0.88 5.49
CA PHE A 307 4.35 2.15 5.25
C PHE A 307 4.88 2.84 6.53
N SER A 308 4.54 2.34 7.73
CA SER A 308 5.21 2.75 8.97
C SER A 308 6.67 2.30 9.05
N ALA A 309 7.10 1.37 8.20
CA ALA A 309 8.51 1.07 7.99
C ALA A 309 9.15 1.90 6.85
N TYR A 310 8.34 2.67 6.13
CA TYR A 310 8.74 3.37 4.91
C TYR A 310 8.11 4.78 4.82
N GLY A 311 8.51 5.67 5.71
CA GLY A 311 8.17 7.10 5.65
C GLY A 311 6.91 7.56 6.41
N LYS A 312 6.11 6.68 7.01
CA LYS A 312 4.94 7.11 7.80
C LYS A 312 5.17 7.08 9.30
N HIS A 313 4.64 8.09 9.97
CA HIS A 313 4.54 8.14 11.42
C HIS A 313 3.39 9.02 11.88
N LEU A 314 2.99 8.91 13.15
CA LEU A 314 1.81 9.59 13.66
C LEU A 314 1.76 11.10 13.35
N ARG A 315 2.88 11.81 13.53
CA ARG A 315 2.98 13.26 13.26
C ARG A 315 2.79 13.67 11.79
N ASN A 316 3.02 12.77 10.82
CA ASN A 316 2.87 13.09 9.40
C ASN A 316 1.55 12.57 8.80
N ILE A 317 1.00 11.46 9.32
CA ILE A 317 -0.30 10.92 8.87
C ILE A 317 -1.49 11.64 9.50
N ALA A 318 -1.42 12.04 10.77
CA ALA A 318 -2.57 12.61 11.48
C ALA A 318 -3.09 13.91 10.83
N PRO A 319 -2.24 14.87 10.41
CA PRO A 319 -2.71 16.07 9.72
C PRO A 319 -3.45 15.77 8.42
N VAL A 320 -3.00 14.77 7.66
CA VAL A 320 -3.66 14.35 6.41
C VAL A 320 -5.04 13.75 6.70
N MET A 321 -5.15 12.88 7.70
CA MET A 321 -6.44 12.30 8.11
C MET A 321 -7.42 13.34 8.66
N ILE A 322 -6.91 14.37 9.36
CA ILE A 322 -7.69 15.54 9.77
C ILE A 322 -8.17 16.32 8.53
N GLY A 323 -7.32 16.49 7.52
CA GLY A 323 -7.69 17.11 6.25
C GLY A 323 -8.86 16.40 5.55
N VAL A 324 -8.82 15.07 5.51
CA VAL A 324 -9.92 14.27 4.95
C VAL A 324 -11.21 14.42 5.77
N LEU A 325 -11.10 14.45 7.10
CA LEU A 325 -12.26 14.67 7.97
C LEU A 325 -12.87 16.06 7.77
N LEU A 326 -12.05 17.10 7.57
CA LEU A 326 -12.56 18.42 7.18
C LEU A 326 -13.25 18.34 5.81
N GLY A 327 -12.68 17.57 4.88
CA GLY A 327 -13.27 17.30 3.57
C GLY A 327 -14.69 16.77 3.65
N SER A 328 -14.98 15.87 4.60
CA SER A 328 -16.35 15.35 4.80
C SER A 328 -17.35 16.46 5.10
N THR A 329 -16.95 17.48 5.87
CA THR A 329 -17.82 18.62 6.20
C THR A 329 -18.04 19.56 5.00
N PHE A 330 -16.99 19.89 4.26
CA PHE A 330 -17.06 20.79 3.10
C PHE A 330 -17.71 20.16 1.86
N LEU A 331 -17.56 18.85 1.67
CA LEU A 331 -18.10 18.12 0.53
C LEU A 331 -19.53 17.62 0.78
N HIS A 332 -20.09 17.84 1.98
CA HIS A 332 -21.40 17.35 2.40
C HIS A 332 -21.58 15.83 2.26
N VAL A 333 -20.50 15.07 2.47
CA VAL A 333 -20.48 13.60 2.47
C VAL A 333 -20.17 13.13 3.88
N SER A 334 -20.92 12.14 4.39
CA SER A 334 -20.69 11.61 5.74
C SER A 334 -19.24 11.10 5.89
N ALA A 335 -18.60 11.36 7.04
CA ALA A 335 -17.29 10.79 7.35
C ALA A 335 -17.30 9.26 7.38
N SER A 336 -18.46 8.65 7.64
CA SER A 336 -18.67 7.20 7.57
C SER A 336 -18.93 6.68 6.16
N HIS A 337 -18.94 7.53 5.13
CA HIS A 337 -19.11 7.07 3.75
C HIS A 337 -17.89 6.24 3.32
N GLU A 338 -18.13 5.13 2.64
CA GLU A 338 -17.12 4.10 2.32
C GLU A 338 -15.88 4.68 1.61
N SER A 339 -16.11 5.53 0.59
CA SER A 339 -15.04 6.21 -0.14
C SER A 339 -14.22 7.16 0.74
N LEU A 340 -14.83 7.85 1.71
CA LEU A 340 -14.14 8.75 2.62
C LEU A 340 -13.38 8.00 3.72
N GLN A 341 -13.91 6.88 4.21
CA GLN A 341 -13.17 5.98 5.09
C GLN A 341 -11.87 5.52 4.41
N LEU A 342 -11.96 5.04 3.17
CA LEU A 342 -10.76 4.65 2.40
C LEU A 342 -9.86 5.84 2.06
N ALA A 343 -10.43 7.01 1.75
CA ALA A 343 -9.66 8.23 1.52
C ALA A 343 -8.87 8.66 2.75
N SER A 344 -9.42 8.47 3.95
CA SER A 344 -8.73 8.80 5.21
C SER A 344 -7.53 7.88 5.43
N LEU A 345 -7.69 6.59 5.20
CA LEU A 345 -6.63 5.59 5.41
C LEU A 345 -5.55 5.70 4.33
N PHE A 346 -5.95 5.67 3.06
CA PHE A 346 -5.00 5.67 1.95
C PHE A 346 -4.48 7.07 1.60
N GLY A 347 -5.21 8.14 1.93
CA GLY A 347 -4.74 9.52 1.74
C GLY A 347 -3.46 9.82 2.50
N THR A 348 -3.16 9.07 3.56
CA THR A 348 -1.87 9.12 4.26
C THR A 348 -0.64 8.86 3.36
N ALA A 349 -0.83 8.46 2.10
CA ALA A 349 0.21 8.50 1.06
C ALA A 349 0.87 9.89 0.91
N LEU A 350 0.10 10.95 1.19
CA LEU A 350 0.51 12.36 1.15
C LEU A 350 1.13 12.84 2.47
N ALA A 351 1.43 11.93 3.41
CA ALA A 351 2.12 12.24 4.65
C ALA A 351 3.41 13.08 4.48
N PRO A 352 4.23 12.91 3.42
CA PRO A 352 5.40 13.76 3.19
C PRO A 352 5.09 15.25 3.12
N PHE A 353 3.89 15.68 2.70
CA PHE A 353 3.53 17.11 2.72
C PHE A 353 3.54 17.69 4.14
N SER A 354 3.05 16.91 5.11
CA SER A 354 3.09 17.30 6.53
C SER A 354 4.52 17.36 7.06
N GLY A 355 5.37 16.41 6.67
CA GLY A 355 6.74 16.33 7.16
C GLY A 355 7.72 17.30 6.50
N VAL A 356 7.54 17.63 5.22
CA VAL A 356 8.44 18.53 4.45
C VAL A 356 8.03 20.00 4.56
N PHE A 357 6.73 20.29 4.51
CA PHE A 357 6.22 21.67 4.51
C PHE A 357 5.55 22.06 5.84
N GLY A 358 5.27 21.09 6.71
CA GLY A 358 4.60 21.30 7.99
C GLY A 358 3.14 20.84 7.98
N TRP A 359 2.58 20.66 9.17
CA TRP A 359 1.26 20.08 9.38
C TRP A 359 0.11 20.76 8.60
N PRO A 360 0.06 22.10 8.36
CA PRO A 360 -1.04 22.71 7.61
C PRO A 360 -1.12 22.21 6.17
N PHE A 361 0.03 21.96 5.54
CA PHE A 361 0.08 21.43 4.17
C PHE A 361 -0.36 19.97 4.12
N GLY A 362 -0.12 19.20 5.19
CA GLY A 362 -0.74 17.87 5.36
C GLY A 362 -2.26 17.94 5.39
N VAL A 363 -2.84 18.88 6.13
CA VAL A 363 -4.30 19.11 6.18
C VAL A 363 -4.84 19.49 4.79
N VAL A 364 -4.20 20.42 4.10
CA VAL A 364 -4.61 20.83 2.73
C VAL A 364 -4.52 19.66 1.76
N ALA A 365 -3.44 18.87 1.81
CA ALA A 365 -3.27 17.69 0.97
C ALA A 365 -4.39 16.67 1.20
N GLY A 366 -4.73 16.39 2.47
CA GLY A 366 -5.84 15.51 2.84
C GLY A 366 -7.21 16.03 2.38
N LEU A 367 -7.46 17.33 2.52
CA LEU A 367 -8.69 17.98 2.07
C LEU A 367 -8.86 17.81 0.54
N ILE A 368 -7.84 18.16 -0.24
CA ILE A 368 -7.88 18.04 -1.71
C ILE A 368 -8.02 16.57 -2.11
N HIS A 369 -7.29 15.67 -1.47
CA HIS A 369 -7.38 14.22 -1.72
C HIS A 369 -8.80 13.69 -1.53
N SER A 370 -9.49 14.10 -0.47
CA SER A 370 -10.89 13.69 -0.23
C SER A 370 -11.83 14.06 -1.37
N ALA A 371 -11.62 15.23 -2.01
CA ALA A 371 -12.41 15.66 -3.16
C ALA A 371 -12.02 14.88 -4.44
N VAL A 372 -10.72 14.66 -4.66
CA VAL A 372 -10.22 13.97 -5.85
C VAL A 372 -10.65 12.51 -5.86
N VAL A 373 -10.59 11.80 -4.73
CA VAL A 373 -10.97 10.37 -4.64
C VAL A 373 -12.41 10.11 -5.08
N LEU A 374 -13.33 11.03 -4.78
CA LEU A 374 -14.74 10.90 -5.17
C LEU A 374 -14.94 10.91 -6.70
N GLN A 375 -13.97 11.43 -7.46
CA GLN A 375 -14.07 11.57 -8.92
C GLN A 375 -13.06 10.71 -9.67
N ALA A 376 -11.87 10.51 -9.11
CA ALA A 376 -10.77 9.79 -9.74
C ALA A 376 -11.04 8.30 -9.95
N GLY A 377 -12.04 7.73 -9.27
CA GLY A 377 -12.49 6.36 -9.50
C GLY A 377 -13.27 6.17 -10.81
N LEU A 378 -13.91 7.23 -11.34
CA LEU A 378 -14.79 7.13 -12.53
C LEU A 378 -14.05 6.67 -13.79
N PRO A 379 -12.85 7.19 -14.13
CA PRO A 379 -12.11 6.73 -15.30
C PRO A 379 -11.59 5.29 -15.16
N LEU A 380 -11.57 4.76 -13.94
CA LEU A 380 -10.99 3.46 -13.61
C LEU A 380 -12.04 2.36 -13.42
N GLU A 381 -13.32 2.71 -13.30
CA GLU A 381 -14.47 1.81 -13.11
C GLU A 381 -14.22 0.71 -12.05
N GLY A 382 -13.51 1.06 -10.97
CA GLY A 382 -13.19 0.12 -9.90
C GLY A 382 -12.14 -0.95 -10.20
N MET A 383 -11.56 -0.97 -11.39
CA MET A 383 -10.60 -2.00 -11.80
C MET A 383 -9.18 -1.80 -11.23
N ASN A 384 -8.95 -0.72 -10.47
CA ASN A 384 -7.69 -0.47 -9.77
C ASN A 384 -7.92 -0.41 -8.26
N LEU A 385 -7.40 -1.41 -7.54
CA LEU A 385 -7.45 -1.44 -6.08
C LEU A 385 -6.67 -0.28 -5.46
N TYR A 386 -5.65 0.23 -6.14
CA TYR A 386 -4.85 1.38 -5.70
C TYR A 386 -5.41 2.72 -6.19
N ASN A 387 -6.74 2.84 -6.37
CA ASN A 387 -7.39 4.10 -6.76
C ASN A 387 -6.97 5.28 -5.86
N ASN A 388 -6.89 5.08 -4.55
CA ASN A 388 -6.43 6.13 -3.65
C ASN A 388 -4.95 6.49 -3.85
N GLY A 389 -4.08 5.54 -4.18
CA GLY A 389 -2.69 5.83 -4.55
C GLY A 389 -2.58 6.62 -5.85
N PHE A 390 -3.48 6.34 -6.80
CA PHE A 390 -3.65 7.13 -8.02
C PHE A 390 -4.14 8.55 -7.73
N SER A 391 -5.19 8.72 -6.92
CA SER A 391 -5.70 10.04 -6.52
C SER A 391 -4.63 10.84 -5.78
N ALA A 392 -3.93 10.23 -4.81
CA ALA A 392 -2.84 10.87 -4.10
C ALA A 392 -1.71 11.28 -5.05
N GLY A 393 -1.41 10.46 -6.05
CA GLY A 393 -0.43 10.81 -7.08
C GLY A 393 -0.81 12.04 -7.91
N LEU A 394 -2.08 12.18 -8.29
CA LEU A 394 -2.58 13.39 -8.96
C LEU A 394 -2.49 14.63 -8.07
N VAL A 395 -2.85 14.49 -6.78
CA VAL A 395 -2.72 15.57 -5.80
C VAL A 395 -1.26 15.98 -5.66
N ALA A 396 -0.35 15.02 -5.49
CA ALA A 396 1.08 15.31 -5.34
C ALA A 396 1.66 16.00 -6.59
N LEU A 397 1.28 15.54 -7.79
CA LEU A 397 1.73 16.10 -9.07
C LEU A 397 1.38 17.60 -9.22
N VAL A 398 0.22 18.02 -8.70
CA VAL A 398 -0.22 19.42 -8.77
C VAL A 398 0.25 20.22 -7.56
N LEU A 399 0.10 19.67 -6.36
CA LEU A 399 0.31 20.39 -5.11
C LEU A 399 1.80 20.67 -4.84
N TYR A 400 2.68 19.72 -5.16
CA TYR A 400 4.12 19.89 -4.98
C TYR A 400 4.71 21.08 -5.76
N PRO A 401 4.52 21.20 -7.09
CA PRO A 401 5.08 22.32 -7.85
C PRO A 401 4.43 23.66 -7.46
N VAL A 402 3.13 23.67 -7.12
CA VAL A 402 2.44 24.90 -6.69
C VAL A 402 3.00 25.41 -5.36
N ILE A 403 3.13 24.55 -4.35
CA ILE A 403 3.70 24.96 -3.05
C ILE A 403 5.17 25.38 -3.23
N THR A 404 5.95 24.61 -3.98
CA THR A 404 7.37 24.90 -4.20
C THR A 404 7.57 26.22 -4.94
N SER A 405 6.75 26.52 -5.95
CA SER A 405 6.83 27.77 -6.68
C SER A 405 6.40 28.97 -5.83
N LEU A 406 5.32 28.87 -5.07
CA LEU A 406 4.74 30.00 -4.33
C LEU A 406 5.45 30.30 -3.02
N PHE A 407 5.83 29.26 -2.27
CA PHE A 407 6.41 29.41 -0.93
C PHE A 407 7.93 29.30 -0.93
N ARG A 408 8.51 28.58 -1.90
CA ARG A 408 9.98 28.39 -1.98
C ARG A 408 10.65 29.08 -3.17
N HIS A 409 9.88 29.74 -4.05
CA HIS A 409 10.39 30.52 -5.20
C HIS A 409 11.40 29.76 -6.09
N ARG A 410 11.29 28.42 -6.18
CA ARG A 410 12.21 27.56 -6.93
C ARG A 410 11.47 26.80 -8.02
N ARG A 411 12.18 26.50 -9.12
CA ARG A 411 11.69 25.59 -10.16
C ARG A 411 11.73 24.14 -9.62
N PRO A 412 10.64 23.38 -9.71
CA PRO A 412 10.65 21.97 -9.33
C PRO A 412 11.54 21.20 -10.31
N THR A 413 12.48 20.41 -9.78
CA THR A 413 13.26 19.43 -10.55
C THR A 413 12.62 18.05 -10.42
N LEU A 414 12.97 17.14 -11.34
CA LEU A 414 12.62 15.73 -11.20
C LEU A 414 13.57 15.05 -10.22
N GLN A 415 13.11 13.96 -9.63
CA GLN A 415 13.91 13.14 -8.74
C GLN A 415 14.88 12.28 -9.56
N ASP A 416 16.16 12.27 -9.17
CA ASP A 416 17.23 11.58 -9.89
C ASP A 416 17.42 10.12 -9.43
N GLU A 417 16.87 9.73 -8.28
CA GLU A 417 16.99 8.39 -7.73
C GLU A 417 16.30 7.30 -8.58
N ASP A 418 16.94 6.14 -8.68
CA ASP A 418 16.38 4.94 -9.31
C ASP A 418 15.51 4.17 -8.32
N LEU A 419 14.24 3.94 -8.69
CA LEU A 419 13.27 3.18 -7.91
C LEU A 419 13.77 1.77 -7.56
N PHE A 420 14.48 1.12 -8.48
CA PHE A 420 14.88 -0.27 -8.32
C PHE A 420 16.12 -0.42 -7.42
N GLU A 421 17.03 0.55 -7.42
CA GLU A 421 18.19 0.55 -6.51
C GLU A 421 17.73 0.64 -5.04
N ILE A 422 16.67 1.41 -4.78
CA ILE A 422 16.04 1.52 -3.46
C ILE A 422 15.56 0.16 -2.94
N TYR A 423 15.04 -0.69 -3.83
CA TYR A 423 14.52 -2.00 -3.45
C TYR A 423 15.60 -3.05 -3.22
N GLU A 424 16.79 -2.91 -3.81
CA GLU A 424 17.86 -3.91 -3.73
C GLU A 424 18.78 -3.75 -2.51
N ASP A 425 18.77 -2.58 -1.86
CA ASP A 425 19.76 -2.24 -0.83
C ASP A 425 19.17 -2.25 0.61
N ASP A 426 19.86 -2.93 1.53
CA ASP A 426 19.53 -3.03 2.97
C ASP A 426 20.61 -2.42 3.90
N THR A 427 21.63 -1.76 3.33
CA THR A 427 22.76 -1.20 4.08
C THR A 427 22.30 -0.11 5.06
N PRO A 428 22.86 -0.02 6.28
CA PRO A 428 22.46 1.03 7.22
C PRO A 428 22.65 2.42 6.61
N GLN A 429 21.62 3.26 6.72
CA GLN A 429 21.66 4.66 6.29
C GLN A 429 21.74 5.58 7.49
N SER A 430 22.47 6.69 7.35
CA SER A 430 22.51 7.73 8.39
C SER A 430 21.21 8.54 8.39
N GLN A 431 20.87 9.12 9.54
CA GLN A 431 19.75 10.07 9.63
C GLN A 431 20.00 11.33 8.81
N GLU A 432 21.27 11.71 8.63
CA GLU A 432 21.70 12.85 7.81
C GLU A 432 21.31 12.66 6.34
N LEU A 433 21.38 11.43 5.82
CA LEU A 433 20.97 11.13 4.44
C LEU A 433 19.46 11.32 4.24
N LEU A 434 18.64 10.88 5.21
CA LEU A 434 17.19 11.16 5.19
C LEU A 434 16.88 12.66 5.29
N ALA A 435 17.63 13.38 6.11
CA ALA A 435 17.48 14.83 6.26
C ALA A 435 17.88 15.55 4.95
N ALA A 436 18.97 15.15 4.30
CA ALA A 436 19.38 15.69 3.01
C ALA A 436 18.29 15.52 1.94
N HIS A 437 17.63 14.36 1.88
CA HIS A 437 16.53 14.08 0.95
C HIS A 437 15.25 14.88 1.27
N ALA A 438 14.96 15.10 2.56
CA ALA A 438 13.85 15.97 2.99
C ALA A 438 13.98 17.38 2.39
N HIS A 439 15.23 17.78 2.15
CA HIS A 439 15.58 19.14 1.80
C HIS A 439 16.07 19.32 0.35
N ASP A 440 16.32 18.30 -0.48
CA ASP A 440 16.92 18.47 -1.84
C ASP A 440 18.12 19.46 -1.87
N GLY A 441 18.99 19.41 -0.86
CA GLY A 441 20.08 20.37 -0.71
C GLY A 441 19.61 21.82 -0.47
N MET A 442 18.44 22.03 0.16
CA MET A 442 17.99 23.33 0.67
C MET A 442 18.92 23.79 1.80
N GLU A 443 20.01 24.45 1.44
CA GLU A 443 20.53 25.54 2.26
C GLU A 443 19.55 26.71 2.13
N ASP A 444 19.11 27.26 3.25
CA ASP A 444 18.31 28.50 3.26
C ASP A 444 19.09 29.58 2.51
N PRO A 445 18.50 30.28 1.52
CA PRO A 445 19.08 31.54 1.10
C PRO A 445 18.90 32.50 2.28
N LEU A 446 20.02 32.79 2.94
CA LEU A 446 20.16 33.86 3.93
C LEU A 446 19.48 35.16 3.48
#